data_AF-A0A2N1F7F8-F1
#
_entry.id   AF-A0A2N1F7F8-F1
#
_cell.length_a   1.000
_cell.length_b   1.000
_cell.length_c   1.000
_cell.angle_alpha   90.00
_cell.angle_beta   90.00
_cell.angle_gamma   90.00
#
_symmetry.space_group_name_H-M   'P 1'
#
loop_
_entity.id
_entity.type
_entity.pdbx_description
1 polymer ?
#
loop_
_entity_poly.entity_id
_entity_poly.type
_entity_poly.pdbx_seq_one_letter_code
_entity_poly.pdbx_strand_id
1 'polypeptide(L)' 'MKTIKNIQVKVNYVVGVGGYEVSEKVFKQLEEMHNEGKEIDGAGSEYTEAIEWINANVKENDAFVWEYEIEEFK' A
#
# COMPACT_ATOMS: atom_id res chain seq x y z
N MET A 1 13.13 29.17 15.99
CA MET A 1 13.18 27.72 15.68
C MET A 1 12.50 26.97 16.81
N LYS A 2 11.83 25.85 16.53
CA LYS A 2 11.18 24.98 17.52
C LYS A 2 11.61 23.54 17.26
N THR A 3 11.61 22.71 18.30
CA THR A 3 11.97 21.28 18.22
C THR A 3 10.73 20.43 18.43
N ILE A 4 10.46 19.49 17.52
CA ILE A 4 9.40 18.47 17.67
C ILE A 4 9.95 17.38 18.59
N LYS A 5 9.22 17.04 19.66
CA LYS A 5 9.63 15.95 20.56
C LYS A 5 9.11 14.61 20.05
N ASN A 6 7.88 14.60 19.55
CA ASN A 6 7.26 13.43 18.95
C ASN A 6 6.24 13.84 17.87
N ILE A 7 6.20 13.09 16.77
CA ILE A 7 5.16 13.22 15.75
C ILE A 7 4.83 11.84 15.19
N GLN A 8 3.54 11.58 15.03
CA GLN A 8 3.03 10.42 14.32
C GLN A 8 2.27 10.92 13.09
N VAL A 9 2.58 10.35 11.92
CA VAL A 9 1.97 10.74 10.65
C VAL A 9 1.47 9.48 9.95
N LYS A 10 0.19 9.46 9.61
CA LYS A 10 -0.39 8.49 8.68
C LYS A 10 -0.23 9.02 7.26
N VAL A 11 0.26 8.16 6.38
CA VAL A 11 0.47 8.46 4.96
C VAL A 11 -0.39 7.50 4.16
N ASN A 12 -1.29 8.03 3.35
CA ASN A 12 -2.02 7.26 2.35
C ASN A 12 -1.58 7.76 0.97
N TYR A 13 -1.26 6.84 0.07
CA TYR A 13 -0.99 7.16 -1.33
C TYR A 13 -1.74 6.21 -2.23
N VAL A 14 -2.23 6.73 -3.35
CA VAL A 14 -3.00 5.97 -4.33
C VAL A 14 -2.20 5.86 -5.62
N VAL A 15 -1.98 4.64 -6.08
CA VAL A 15 -1.30 4.33 -7.34
C VAL A 15 -2.29 3.64 -8.27
N GLY A 16 -2.38 4.14 -9.51
CA GLY A 16 -3.07 3.45 -10.60
C GLY A 16 -2.05 2.80 -11.53
N VAL A 17 -1.99 1.46 -11.56
CA VAL A 17 -1.16 0.69 -12.49
C VAL A 17 -2.02 -0.13 -13.45
N GLY A 18 -1.55 -0.34 -14.68
CA GLY A 18 -2.27 -1.12 -15.68
C GLY A 18 -1.37 -1.60 -16.81
N GLY A 19 -1.83 -2.62 -17.56
CA GLY A 19 -1.09 -3.18 -18.70
C GLY A 19 -0.04 -4.24 -18.34
N TYR A 20 -0.07 -4.77 -17.12
CA TYR A 20 0.81 -5.85 -16.68
C TYR A 20 0.19 -7.22 -16.95
N GLU A 21 0.96 -8.13 -17.54
CA GLU A 21 0.66 -9.56 -17.49
C GLU A 21 1.17 -10.12 -16.16
N VAL A 22 0.30 -10.83 -15.44
CA VAL A 22 0.62 -11.43 -14.13
C VAL A 22 0.31 -12.92 -14.14
N SER A 23 0.92 -13.66 -13.22
CA SER A 23 0.60 -15.08 -13.05
C SER A 23 -0.83 -15.27 -12.52
N GLU A 24 -1.44 -16.42 -12.80
CA GLU A 24 -2.79 -16.77 -12.33
C GLU A 24 -2.91 -16.65 -10.79
N LYS A 25 -1.86 -17.05 -10.06
CA LYS A 25 -1.81 -16.92 -8.60
C LYS A 25 -1.89 -15.48 -8.13
N VAL A 26 -1.08 -14.60 -8.72
CA VAL A 26 -1.07 -13.17 -8.39
C VAL A 26 -2.43 -12.56 -8.70
N PHE A 27 -3.00 -12.87 -9.86
CA PHE A 27 -4.33 -12.39 -10.25
C PHE A 27 -5.40 -12.81 -9.23
N LYS A 28 -5.47 -14.11 -8.88
CA LYS A 28 -6.47 -14.64 -7.95
C LYS A 28 -6.35 -14.03 -6.56
N GLN A 29 -5.11 -13.90 -6.05
CA GLN A 29 -4.90 -13.27 -4.75
C GLN A 29 -5.32 -11.79 -4.77
N LEU A 30 -4.93 -11.01 -5.79
CA LEU A 30 -5.37 -9.61 -5.92
C LEU A 30 -6.91 -9.49 -5.99
N GLU A 31 -7.58 -10.40 -6.69
CA GLU A 31 -9.04 -10.46 -6.76
C GLU A 31 -9.68 -10.79 -5.41
N GLU A 32 -9.13 -11.76 -4.67
CA GLU A 32 -9.59 -12.11 -3.31
C GLU A 32 -9.42 -10.93 -2.34
N MET A 33 -8.23 -10.31 -2.33
CA MET A 33 -7.93 -9.11 -1.56
C MET A 33 -8.95 -7.99 -1.84
N HIS A 34 -9.29 -7.77 -3.11
CA HIS A 34 -10.29 -6.78 -3.51
C HIS A 34 -11.70 -7.14 -3.00
N ASN A 35 -12.11 -8.39 -3.17
CA ASN A 35 -13.44 -8.87 -2.76
C ASN A 35 -13.65 -8.84 -1.25
N GLU A 36 -12.58 -9.03 -0.45
CA GLU A 36 -12.64 -8.91 1.00
C GLU A 36 -12.80 -7.46 1.49
N GLY A 37 -12.34 -6.48 0.70
CA GLY A 37 -12.49 -5.05 1.00
C GLY A 37 -11.77 -4.60 2.28
N LYS A 38 -10.79 -5.35 2.76
CA LYS A 38 -10.01 -5.01 3.97
C LYS A 38 -8.66 -4.41 3.61
N GLU A 39 -8.16 -3.54 4.48
CA GLU A 39 -6.74 -3.18 4.47
C GLU A 39 -5.92 -4.41 4.84
N ILE A 40 -4.96 -4.76 3.99
CA ILE A 40 -4.12 -5.93 4.17
C ILE A 40 -2.75 -5.46 4.59
N ASP A 41 -2.25 -6.06 5.67
CA ASP A 41 -0.87 -5.86 6.11
C ASP A 41 0.08 -6.38 5.01
N GLY A 42 0.98 -5.51 4.54
CA GLY A 42 2.00 -5.83 3.55
C GLY A 42 3.03 -6.86 4.02
N ALA A 43 2.93 -7.35 5.26
CA ALA A 43 3.72 -8.47 5.79
C ALA A 43 2.92 -9.79 5.92
N GLY A 44 1.64 -9.81 5.52
CA GLY A 44 0.74 -10.95 5.71
C GLY A 44 1.13 -12.19 4.89
N SER A 45 0.95 -13.38 5.47
CA SER A 45 1.31 -14.66 4.83
C SER A 45 0.28 -15.20 3.83
N GLU A 46 -0.97 -14.72 3.88
CA GLU A 46 -2.08 -15.28 3.10
C GLU A 46 -2.04 -14.92 1.60
N TYR A 47 -1.47 -13.76 1.27
CA TYR A 47 -1.39 -13.24 -0.09
C TYR A 47 0.06 -12.95 -0.50
N THR A 48 0.97 -13.88 -0.19
CA THR A 48 2.42 -13.69 -0.36
C THR A 48 2.77 -13.27 -1.79
N GLU A 49 2.27 -13.97 -2.81
CA GLU A 49 2.59 -13.65 -4.21
C GLU A 49 2.04 -12.29 -4.66
N ALA A 50 0.82 -11.91 -4.24
CA ALA A 50 0.27 -10.59 -4.54
C ALA A 50 1.04 -9.46 -3.83
N ILE A 51 1.41 -9.67 -2.56
CA ILE A 51 2.22 -8.71 -1.79
C ILE A 51 3.60 -8.54 -2.42
N GLU A 52 4.28 -9.62 -2.80
CA GLU A 52 5.55 -9.55 -3.52
C GLU A 52 5.41 -8.78 -4.83
N TRP A 53 4.34 -9.03 -5.58
CA TRP A 53 4.06 -8.32 -6.82
C TRP A 53 3.80 -6.82 -6.59
N ILE A 54 2.95 -6.46 -5.62
CA ILE A 54 2.66 -5.07 -5.25
C ILE A 54 3.97 -4.38 -4.85
N ASN A 55 4.75 -4.98 -3.95
CA ASN A 55 6.02 -4.41 -3.50
C ASN A 55 7.01 -4.24 -4.65
N ALA A 56 6.99 -5.08 -5.68
CA ALA A 56 7.87 -4.96 -6.84
C ALA A 56 7.41 -3.88 -7.84
N ASN A 57 6.11 -3.71 -8.04
CA ASN A 57 5.54 -2.94 -9.15
C ASN A 57 4.82 -1.64 -8.75
N VAL A 58 4.46 -1.49 -7.48
CA VAL A 58 3.78 -0.30 -6.95
C VAL A 58 4.73 0.42 -6.02
N LYS A 59 5.19 1.61 -6.40
CA LYS A 59 6.08 2.43 -5.59
C LYS A 59 5.40 3.71 -5.15
N GLU A 60 5.85 4.24 -4.03
CA GLU A 60 5.50 5.58 -3.56
C GLU A 60 5.70 6.64 -4.64
N ASN A 61 6.77 6.56 -5.44
CA ASN A 61 7.01 7.50 -6.55
C ASN A 61 5.97 7.41 -7.68
N ASP A 62 5.19 6.33 -7.75
CA ASP A 62 4.10 6.16 -8.73
C ASP A 62 2.78 6.75 -8.21
N ALA A 63 2.77 7.33 -7.00
CA ALA A 63 1.60 7.92 -6.39
C ALA A 63 1.01 9.05 -7.24
N PHE A 64 -0.27 8.88 -7.56
CA PHE A 64 -1.07 9.89 -8.25
C PHE A 64 -1.61 10.95 -7.27
N VAL A 65 -1.88 10.53 -6.02
CA VAL A 65 -2.40 11.38 -4.94
C VAL A 65 -1.69 11.05 -3.64
N TRP A 66 -1.34 12.10 -2.89
CA TRP A 66 -0.76 12.02 -1.55
C TRP A 66 -1.68 12.64 -0.52
N GLU A 67 -1.95 11.92 0.56
CA GLU A 67 -2.69 12.41 1.72
C GLU A 67 -1.89 12.17 2.99
N TYR A 68 -1.78 13.21 3.82
CA TYR A 68 -1.04 13.18 5.08
C TYR A 68 -1.97 13.57 6.23
N GLU A 69 -1.97 12.77 7.29
CA GLU A 69 -2.70 13.05 8.52
C GLU A 69 -1.74 13.00 9.72
N ILE A 70 -1.69 14.09 10.50
CA ILE A 70 -0.95 14.11 11.77
C ILE A 70 -1.88 13.54 12.84
N GLU A 71 -1.61 12.30 13.26
CA GLU A 71 -2.41 11.61 14.27
C GLU A 71 -2.03 12.07 15.70
N GLU A 72 -0.76 12.41 15.92
CA GLU A 72 -0.26 12.91 17.20
C GLU A 72 0.88 13.93 17.01
N PHE A 73 0.89 14.99 17.83
CA PHE A 73 1.95 16.00 17.84
C PHE A 73 2.28 16.44 19.29
N LYS A 74 3.54 16.30 19.72
CA LYS A 74 4.01 16.70 21.07
C LYS A 74 5.34 17.47 21.06
#